data_AF-A0A397W3U9-F1
#
_entry.id   AF-A0A397W3U9-F1
#
_cell.length_a   1.000
_cell.length_b   1.000
_cell.length_c   1.000
_cell.angle_alpha   90.00
_cell.angle_beta   90.00
_cell.angle_gamma   90.00
#
_symmetry.space_group_name_H-M   'P 1'
#
loop_
_entity.id
_entity.type
_entity.pdbx_description
1 polymer ?
#
loop_
_entity_poly.entity_id
_entity_poly.type
_entity_poly.pdbx_seq_one_letter_code
_entity_poly.pdbx_strand_id
1 'polypeptide(L)'
;MSDNLQDEVQRFTDLSRKRIDNKEELDTYLSLFIAWLKRKDGTLFKVESLHYCYAALARYLKESTAIPGGIRGWDRYNFSKAVRCLNGKIRSL
;
A
#
# COMPACT_ATOMS: atom_id res chain seq x y z
N MET A 1 -10.67 -15.34 -15.06
CA MET A 1 -10.25 -14.61 -13.82
C MET A 1 -9.24 -13.51 -14.16
N SER A 2 -9.56 -12.61 -15.10
CA SER A 2 -8.63 -11.57 -15.60
C SER A 2 -9.14 -10.13 -15.37
N ASP A 3 -10.44 -9.96 -15.16
CA ASP A 3 -11.07 -8.62 -15.17
C ASP A 3 -10.71 -7.78 -13.94
N ASN A 4 -10.50 -8.42 -12.79
CA ASN A 4 -10.22 -7.73 -11.53
C ASN A 4 -8.82 -7.06 -11.48
N LEU A 5 -7.90 -7.50 -12.34
CA LEU A 5 -6.49 -7.10 -12.25
C LEU A 5 -6.21 -5.79 -13.00
N GLN A 6 -6.83 -5.62 -14.18
CA GLN A 6 -6.78 -4.35 -14.89
C GLN A 6 -7.49 -3.25 -14.10
N ASP A 7 -8.60 -3.58 -13.44
CA ASP A 7 -9.32 -2.63 -12.57
C ASP A 7 -8.48 -2.21 -11.35
N GLU A 8 -7.78 -3.13 -10.69
CA GLU A 8 -6.89 -2.79 -9.56
C GLU A 8 -5.68 -1.95 -9.99
N VAL A 9 -5.08 -2.25 -11.15
CA VAL A 9 -3.94 -1.49 -11.70
C VAL A 9 -4.39 -0.11 -12.16
N GLN A 10 -5.56 -0.01 -12.78
CA GLN A 10 -6.16 1.26 -13.17
C GLN A 10 -6.46 2.12 -11.93
N ARG A 11 -7.09 1.54 -10.90
CA ARG A 11 -7.33 2.21 -9.61
C ARG A 11 -6.04 2.67 -8.94
N PHE A 12 -4.99 1.86 -8.94
CA PHE A 12 -3.68 2.25 -8.42
C PHE A 12 -3.10 3.43 -9.21
N THR A 13 -3.16 3.39 -10.53
CA THR A 13 -2.68 4.46 -11.42
C THR A 13 -3.45 5.76 -11.20
N ASP A 14 -4.78 5.67 -11.05
CA ASP A 14 -5.64 6.82 -10.80
C ASP A 14 -5.39 7.45 -9.42
N LEU A 15 -5.18 6.62 -8.39
CA LEU A 15 -4.82 7.09 -7.05
C LEU A 15 -3.40 7.69 -7.01
N SER A 16 -2.46 7.18 -7.80
CA SER A 16 -1.09 7.70 -7.86
C SER A 16 -1.00 9.13 -8.42
N ARG A 17 -2.01 9.56 -9.17
CA ARG A 17 -2.12 10.90 -9.78
C ARG A 17 -2.90 11.88 -8.93
N LYS A 18 -3.59 11.42 -7.88
CA LYS A 18 -4.37 12.26 -6.98
C LYS A 18 -3.52 12.71 -5.80
N ARG A 19 -3.79 13.92 -5.33
CA ARG A 19 -3.31 14.36 -4.02
C ARG A 19 -4.03 13.54 -2.95
N ILE A 20 -3.28 12.87 -2.09
CA ILE A 20 -3.83 12.08 -0.98
C ILE A 20 -3.84 12.97 0.26
N ASP A 21 -5.05 13.39 0.66
CA ASP A 21 -5.22 14.40 1.70
C ASP A 21 -5.67 13.81 3.05
N ASN A 22 -6.06 12.53 3.08
CA ASN A 22 -6.51 11.85 4.30
C ASN A 22 -5.90 10.45 4.48
N LYS A 23 -6.04 9.92 5.71
CA LYS A 23 -5.43 8.65 6.12
C LYS A 23 -6.11 7.43 5.48
N GLU A 24 -7.40 7.47 5.18
CA GLU A 24 -8.13 6.35 4.58
C GLU A 24 -7.74 6.13 3.11
N GLU A 25 -7.61 7.21 2.36
CA GLU A 25 -7.09 7.18 1.00
C GLU A 25 -5.65 6.67 0.98
N LEU A 26 -4.84 7.11 1.94
CA LEU A 26 -3.47 6.62 2.09
C LEU A 26 -3.42 5.13 2.43
N ASP A 27 -4.23 4.63 3.38
CA ASP A 27 -4.29 3.19 3.70
C ASP A 27 -4.72 2.36 2.48
N THR A 28 -5.68 2.86 1.70
CA THR A 28 -6.14 2.21 0.48
C THR A 28 -5.04 2.18 -0.59
N TYR A 29 -4.36 3.30 -0.83
CA TYR A 29 -3.24 3.37 -1.76
C TYR A 29 -2.10 2.43 -1.37
N LEU A 30 -1.69 2.44 -0.09
CA LEU A 30 -0.64 1.58 0.45
C LEU A 30 -0.98 0.09 0.29
N SER A 31 -2.24 -0.26 0.50
CA SER A 31 -2.73 -1.64 0.34
C SER A 31 -2.64 -2.09 -1.12
N LEU A 32 -3.08 -1.25 -2.05
CA LEU A 32 -2.98 -1.51 -3.49
C LEU A 32 -1.52 -1.59 -3.96
N PHE A 33 -0.65 -0.72 -3.43
CA PHE A 33 0.78 -0.76 -3.71
C PHE A 33 1.43 -2.09 -3.28
N ILE A 34 1.11 -2.59 -2.08
CA ILE A 34 1.61 -3.88 -1.58
C ILE A 34 1.06 -5.04 -2.44
N ALA A 35 -0.22 -4.99 -2.81
CA ALA A 35 -0.85 -6.00 -3.65
C ALA A 35 -0.22 -6.03 -5.06
N TRP A 36 0.04 -4.85 -5.64
CA TRP A 36 0.73 -4.71 -6.92
C TRP A 36 2.16 -5.25 -6.86
N LEU A 37 2.93 -4.87 -5.83
CA LEU A 37 4.28 -5.39 -5.62
C LEU A 37 4.26 -6.92 -5.62
N LYS A 38 3.38 -7.54 -4.81
CA LYS A 38 3.25 -9.01 -4.73
C LYS A 38 3.01 -9.71 -6.06
N ARG A 39 2.41 -9.04 -7.05
CA ARG A 39 2.02 -9.64 -8.32
C ARG A 39 3.01 -9.38 -9.46
N LYS A 40 3.88 -8.35 -9.35
CA LYS A 40 4.72 -7.90 -10.46
C LYS A 40 5.82 -8.89 -10.89
N ASP A 41 6.18 -9.85 -10.04
CA ASP A 41 7.41 -10.63 -10.22
C ASP A 41 7.16 -12.12 -10.50
N GLY A 42 5.91 -12.55 -10.70
CA GLY A 42 5.52 -13.95 -10.96
C GLY A 42 5.92 -14.97 -9.88
N THR A 43 6.64 -14.51 -8.86
CA THR A 43 7.24 -15.22 -7.76
C THR A 43 6.64 -14.69 -6.46
N LEU A 44 6.50 -15.57 -5.46
CA LEU A 44 6.14 -15.15 -4.11
C LEU A 44 7.27 -14.25 -3.59
N PHE A 45 7.08 -12.93 -3.60
CA PHE A 45 7.98 -12.01 -2.92
C PHE A 45 8.28 -12.52 -1.52
N LYS A 46 9.57 -12.61 -1.16
CA LYS A 46 9.94 -12.82 0.24
C LYS A 46 9.31 -11.70 1.06
N VAL A 47 8.56 -12.09 2.09
CA VAL A 47 7.83 -11.16 2.96
C VAL A 47 8.75 -10.07 3.50
N GLU A 48 10.02 -10.40 3.76
CA GLU A 48 11.09 -9.48 4.18
C GLU A 48 11.31 -8.33 3.18
N SER A 49 11.40 -8.61 1.89
CA SER A 49 11.60 -7.58 0.85
C SER A 49 10.44 -6.58 0.80
N LEU A 50 9.20 -7.06 0.97
CA LEU A 50 8.02 -6.20 1.07
C LEU A 50 8.04 -5.34 2.33
N HIS A 51 8.50 -5.88 3.46
CA HIS A 51 8.65 -5.13 4.71
C HIS A 51 9.71 -4.02 4.56
N TYR A 52 10.84 -4.29 3.90
CA TYR A 52 11.86 -3.27 3.63
C TYR A 52 11.34 -2.16 2.72
N CYS A 53 10.65 -2.49 1.63
CA CYS A 53 10.01 -1.50 0.76
C CYS A 53 8.99 -0.66 1.52
N TYR A 54 8.14 -1.29 2.35
CA TYR A 54 7.15 -0.59 3.15
C TYR A 54 7.79 0.31 4.21
N ALA A 55 8.88 -0.12 4.85
CA ALA A 55 9.63 0.68 5.81
C ALA A 55 10.27 1.92 5.18
N ALA A 56 10.87 1.78 3.99
CA ALA A 56 11.42 2.90 3.22
C ALA A 56 10.33 3.90 2.84
N LEU A 57 9.19 3.40 2.35
CA LEU A 57 8.03 4.23 1.99
C LEU A 57 7.46 4.96 3.22
N ALA A 58 7.32 4.28 4.36
CA ALA A 58 6.83 4.87 5.60
C ALA A 58 7.76 5.98 6.12
N ARG A 59 9.08 5.82 5.97
CA ARG A 59 10.06 6.88 6.29
C ARG A 59 9.90 8.09 5.39
N TYR A 60 9.86 7.87 4.07
CA TYR A 60 9.62 8.94 3.09
C TYR A 60 8.32 9.69 3.40
N LEU A 61 7.22 8.97 3.59
CA LEU A 61 5.92 9.54 3.92
C LEU A 61 5.94 10.33 5.23
N LYS A 62 6.68 9.90 6.26
CA LYS A 62 6.83 10.66 7.51
C LYS A 62 7.50 12.02 7.26
N GLU A 63 8.45 12.09 6.34
CA GLU A 63 9.25 13.28 6.04
C GLU A 63 8.57 14.21 5.02
N SER A 64 7.72 13.66 4.14
CA SER A 64 7.17 14.38 2.99
C SER A 64 5.67 14.66 3.05
N THR A 65 4.96 14.21 4.09
CA THR A 65 3.49 14.30 4.15
C THR A 65 2.97 15.61 4.71
N ALA A 66 1.89 16.12 4.11
CA ALA A 66 1.10 17.23 4.64
C ALA A 66 0.00 16.76 5.64
N ILE A 67 -0.13 15.45 5.90
CA ILE A 67 -1.18 14.90 6.76
C ILE A 67 -0.91 15.29 8.23
N PRO A 68 -1.86 15.98 8.91
CA PRO A 68 -1.70 16.38 10.30
C PRO A 68 -1.50 15.18 11.24
N GLY A 69 -0.53 15.30 12.15
CA GLY A 69 -0.18 14.24 13.11
C GLY A 69 0.82 13.20 12.59
N GLY A 70 1.30 13.35 11.35
CA GLY A 70 2.30 12.49 10.74
C GLY A 70 1.79 11.10 10.38
N ILE A 71 2.58 10.38 9.59
CA ILE A 71 2.26 9.00 9.16
C ILE A 71 3.07 8.02 10.00
N ARG A 72 2.38 7.24 10.83
CA ARG A 72 2.92 6.02 11.43
C ARG A 72 2.44 4.85 10.60
N GLY A 73 3.11 4.55 9.48
CA GLY A 73 2.66 3.52 8.53
C GLY A 73 2.44 2.12 9.13
N TRP A 74 3.01 1.83 10.29
CA TRP A 74 2.81 0.56 11.02
C TRP A 74 1.65 0.59 12.02
N ASP A 75 0.97 1.72 12.17
CA ASP A 75 -0.17 1.86 13.05
C ASP A 75 -1.37 1.10 12.49
N ARG A 76 -1.71 -0.02 13.15
CA ARG A 76 -2.79 -0.91 12.71
C ARG A 76 -4.18 -0.29 12.89
N TYR A 77 -4.32 0.78 13.66
CA TYR A 77 -5.58 1.49 13.84
C TYR A 77 -5.87 2.42 12.65
N ASN A 78 -4.84 3.09 12.13
CA ASN A 78 -4.97 4.01 10.99
C ASN A 78 -4.69 3.33 9.63
N PHE A 79 -3.90 2.25 9.60
CA PHE A 79 -3.45 1.58 8.36
C PHE A 79 -3.74 0.07 8.38
N SER A 80 -4.96 -0.28 8.79
CA SER A 80 -5.35 -1.66 9.01
C SER A 80 -5.31 -2.51 7.73
N LYS A 81 -5.67 -1.94 6.57
CA LYS A 81 -5.68 -2.66 5.29
C LYS A 81 -4.25 -2.91 4.82
N ALA A 82 -3.39 -1.90 4.89
CA ALA A 82 -2.01 -2.01 4.44
C ALA A 82 -1.24 -3.04 5.26
N VAL A 83 -1.38 -3.03 6.59
CA VAL A 83 -0.72 -3.98 7.48
C VAL A 83 -1.24 -5.42 7.25
N ARG A 84 -2.53 -5.61 7.00
CA ARG A 84 -3.09 -6.94 6.68
C ARG A 84 -2.60 -7.44 5.33
N CYS A 85 -2.50 -6.56 4.33
CA CYS A 85 -1.92 -6.89 3.02
C CYS A 85 -0.45 -7.26 3.16
N LEU A 86 0.35 -6.50 3.91
CA LEU A 86 1.77 -6.75 4.14
C LEU A 86 2.02 -8.13 4.73
N ASN A 87 1.27 -8.49 5.78
CA ASN A 87 1.36 -9.77 6.47
C ASN A 87 0.76 -10.95 5.67
N GLY A 88 0.27 -10.74 4.46
CA GLY A 88 -0.30 -11.79 3.62
C GLY A 88 -1.65 -12.32 4.10
N LYS A 89 -2.31 -11.63 5.03
CA LYS A 89 -3.66 -11.97 5.52
C LYS A 89 -4.77 -11.58 4.54
N ILE A 90 -4.47 -10.74 3.56
CA ILE A 90 -5.33 -10.40 2.42
C ILE A 90 -4.55 -10.78 1.15
N ARG A 91 -5.10 -11.72 0.36
CA ARG A 91 -4.52 -12.20 -0.92
C ARG A 91 -5.13 -11.52 -2.15
N SER A 92 -6.33 -10.95 -2.01
CA SER A 92 -7.03 -10.12 -2.99
C SER A 92 -7.69 -8.99 -2.24
N LEU A 93 -7.47 -7.76 -2.68
CA LEU A 93 -8.37 -6.66 -2.34
C LEU A 93 -9.64 -6.75 -3.21
#